data_AF-A0A9D2PES9-F1
#
_entry.id   AF-A0A9D2PES9-F1
#
_cell.length_a   1.000
_cell.length_b   1.000
_cell.length_c   1.000
_cell.angle_alpha   90.00
_cell.angle_beta   90.00
_cell.angle_gamma   90.00
#
_symmetry.space_group_name_H-M   'P 1'
#
loop_
_entity.id
_entity.type
_entity.pdbx_description
1 polymer ?
#
loop_
_entity_poly.entity_id
_entity_poly.type
_entity_poly.pdbx_seq_one_letter_code
_entity_poly.pdbx_strand_id
1 'polypeptide(L)'
;MWFRGHSDENWDLIPSVQREEFAGEEVEQFMTNDFYMRACVSMKERPTQNDCGWITLMQHYGLPTRLLNWTLSPLIALFFATNDYKKHPSKDGCIWILKPGLLNELEGFGKYIYPMDKQTVIDMIKPAFNLKEDNREVADKIIACYPVEYNMRVYTQQSAFTIHNTKKKLTNIDNPNLLTKLIIPFEYKKTY
;
A
#
# COMPACT_ATOMS: atom_id res chain seq x y z
N MET A 1 -10.56 5.19 -10.89
CA MET A 1 -9.25 4.56 -11.14
C MET A 1 -8.27 5.12 -10.13
N TRP A 2 -7.27 4.34 -9.73
CA TRP A 2 -6.21 4.75 -8.82
C TRP A 2 -4.86 4.69 -9.53
N PHE A 3 -3.89 5.49 -9.09
CA PHE A 3 -2.61 5.67 -9.76
C PHE A 3 -1.46 5.44 -8.80
N ARG A 4 -0.34 4.93 -9.31
CA ARG A 4 0.91 4.81 -8.57
C ARG A 4 2.10 5.06 -9.48
N GLY A 5 2.97 5.97 -9.09
CA GLY A 5 4.23 6.24 -9.80
C GLY A 5 5.37 5.39 -9.27
N HIS A 6 6.19 4.86 -10.17
CA HIS A 6 7.49 4.27 -9.87
C HIS A 6 8.57 4.96 -10.69
N SER A 7 9.70 5.23 -10.05
CA SER A 7 10.86 5.83 -10.72
C SER A 7 11.76 4.79 -11.42
N ASP A 8 11.53 3.49 -11.20
CA ASP A 8 12.07 2.41 -12.03
C ASP A 8 10.90 1.52 -12.45
N GLU A 9 10.76 1.30 -13.75
CA GLU A 9 9.67 0.52 -14.29
C GLU A 9 9.72 -0.97 -13.94
N ASN A 10 10.88 -1.47 -13.47
CA ASN A 10 11.09 -2.85 -13.09
C ASN A 10 10.67 -3.13 -11.64
N TRP A 11 10.25 -2.11 -10.90
CA TRP A 11 9.78 -2.30 -9.53
C TRP A 11 8.42 -2.99 -9.48
N ASP A 12 8.32 -3.96 -8.58
CA ASP A 12 7.11 -4.73 -8.38
C ASP A 12 6.02 -3.93 -7.62
N LEU A 13 4.76 -4.27 -7.90
CA LEU A 13 3.59 -3.80 -7.14
C LEU A 13 3.36 -4.66 -5.89
N ILE A 14 4.30 -4.57 -4.96
CA ILE A 14 4.26 -5.24 -3.65
C ILE A 14 4.40 -4.23 -2.50
N PRO A 15 3.73 -4.44 -1.37
CA PRO A 15 3.98 -3.72 -0.12
C PRO A 15 5.43 -3.84 0.34
N SER A 16 5.86 -2.92 1.20
CA SER A 16 7.23 -2.92 1.74
C SER A 16 7.53 -4.21 2.49
N VAL A 17 6.61 -4.75 3.30
CA VAL A 17 6.85 -5.98 4.08
C VAL A 17 7.14 -7.22 3.22
N GLN A 18 6.78 -7.21 1.94
CA GLN A 18 7.02 -8.34 1.03
C GLN A 18 8.36 -8.26 0.29
N ARG A 19 9.10 -7.16 0.45
CA ARG A 19 10.40 -6.99 -0.21
C ARG A 19 11.43 -7.91 0.44
N GLU A 20 12.43 -8.31 -0.34
CA GLU A 20 13.48 -9.23 0.12
C GLU A 20 14.20 -8.75 1.38
N GLU A 21 14.35 -7.43 1.53
CA GLU A 21 14.94 -6.78 2.71
C GLU A 21 14.17 -7.06 4.02
N PHE A 22 12.91 -7.52 3.93
CA PHE A 22 12.03 -7.85 5.05
C PHE A 22 11.49 -9.30 4.99
N ALA A 23 12.16 -10.20 4.27
CA ALA A 23 11.69 -11.56 3.97
C ALA A 23 11.55 -12.52 5.18
N GLY A 24 11.73 -12.05 6.41
CA GLY A 24 11.56 -12.86 7.61
C GLY A 24 10.08 -13.15 7.90
N GLU A 25 9.81 -14.38 8.34
CA GLU A 25 8.52 -14.69 8.95
C GLU A 25 8.34 -13.82 10.20
N GLU A 26 7.13 -13.30 10.40
CA GLU A 26 6.73 -12.54 11.58
C GLU A 26 7.36 -11.12 11.72
N VAL A 27 8.11 -10.64 10.72
CA VAL A 27 8.77 -9.31 10.77
C VAL A 27 7.78 -8.17 10.98
N GLU A 28 6.63 -8.22 10.29
CA GLU A 28 5.59 -7.19 10.44
C GLU A 28 5.09 -7.13 11.88
N GLN A 29 4.80 -8.28 12.48
CA GLN A 29 4.25 -8.41 13.83
C GLN A 29 5.25 -7.95 14.89
N PHE A 30 6.53 -8.31 14.73
CA PHE A 30 7.59 -7.82 15.60
C PHE A 30 7.66 -6.28 15.55
N MET A 31 7.68 -5.71 14.34
CA MET A 31 7.76 -4.26 14.16
C MET A 31 6.51 -3.53 14.65
N THR A 32 5.33 -4.09 14.43
CA THR A 32 4.05 -3.56 14.95
C THR A 32 4.08 -3.48 16.47
N ASN A 33 4.47 -4.56 17.15
CA ASN A 33 4.51 -4.60 18.61
C ASN A 33 5.56 -3.66 19.19
N ASP A 34 6.78 -3.63 18.64
CA ASP A 34 7.83 -2.69 19.08
C ASP A 34 7.41 -1.22 18.85
N PHE A 35 6.85 -0.93 17.67
CA PHE A 35 6.36 0.42 17.35
C PHE A 35 5.23 0.84 18.30
N TYR A 36 4.25 -0.03 18.54
CA TYR A 36 3.14 0.24 19.46
C TYR A 36 3.64 0.58 20.86
N MET A 37 4.57 -0.22 21.40
CA MET A 37 5.14 0.00 22.74
C MET A 37 5.89 1.34 22.83
N ARG A 38 6.72 1.66 21.84
CA ARG A 38 7.48 2.93 21.81
C ARG A 38 6.58 4.14 21.61
N ALA A 39 5.62 4.04 20.71
CA ALA A 39 4.68 5.13 20.42
C ALA A 39 3.79 5.44 21.63
N CYS A 40 3.35 4.42 22.37
CA CYS A 40 2.57 4.62 23.60
C CYS A 40 3.31 5.45 24.66
N VAL A 41 4.65 5.35 24.72
CA VAL A 41 5.49 6.10 25.66
C VAL A 41 5.84 7.50 25.14
N SER A 42 6.09 7.62 23.83
CA SER A 42 6.71 8.82 23.24
C SER A 42 5.73 9.78 22.53
N MET A 43 4.56 9.30 22.10
CA MET A 43 3.60 10.09 21.33
C MET A 43 2.42 10.56 22.18
N LYS A 44 2.24 11.88 22.22
CA LYS A 44 1.07 12.52 22.85
C LYS A 44 -0.22 12.24 22.08
N GLU A 45 -0.16 12.38 20.76
CA GLU A 45 -1.27 12.08 19.86
C GLU A 45 -1.01 10.74 19.18
N ARG A 46 -1.92 9.79 19.38
CA ARG A 46 -1.86 8.44 18.82
C ARG A 46 -3.27 7.91 18.54
N PRO A 47 -3.43 6.95 17.63
CA PRO A 47 -4.72 6.33 17.36
C PRO A 47 -5.32 5.69 18.63
N THR A 48 -6.61 5.90 18.87
CA THR A 48 -7.36 5.24 19.94
C THR A 48 -7.80 3.84 19.49
N GLN A 49 -7.08 2.80 19.92
CA GLN A 49 -7.42 1.36 19.79
C GLN A 49 -8.06 0.94 18.46
N ASN A 50 -7.51 1.41 17.34
CA ASN A 50 -7.92 0.93 16.01
C ASN A 50 -6.68 0.50 15.24
N ASP A 51 -6.62 -0.79 14.90
CA ASP A 51 -5.52 -1.40 14.15
C ASP A 51 -5.28 -0.67 12.83
N CYS A 52 -6.34 -0.17 12.17
CA CYS A 52 -6.19 0.59 10.93
C CYS A 52 -5.43 1.92 11.13
N GLY A 53 -5.64 2.56 12.27
CA GLY A 53 -4.92 3.78 12.64
C GLY A 53 -3.46 3.49 12.91
N TRP A 54 -3.16 2.40 13.62
CA TRP A 54 -1.80 1.99 13.94
C TRP A 54 -0.99 1.60 12.69
N ILE A 55 -1.54 0.77 11.82
CA ILE A 55 -0.83 0.34 10.61
C ILE A 55 -0.61 1.51 9.63
N THR A 56 -1.56 2.44 9.55
CA THR A 56 -1.40 3.68 8.77
C THR A 56 -0.30 4.56 9.35
N LEU A 57 -0.22 4.66 10.69
CA LEU A 57 0.84 5.40 11.38
C LEU A 57 2.21 4.76 11.13
N MET A 58 2.33 3.44 11.25
CA MET A 58 3.56 2.72 10.91
C MET A 58 4.02 3.01 9.48
N GLN A 59 3.10 2.94 8.52
CA GLN A 59 3.36 3.25 7.11
C GLN A 59 3.81 4.71 6.93
N HIS A 60 3.30 5.64 7.73
CA HIS A 60 3.71 7.04 7.72
C HIS A 60 5.16 7.23 8.20
N TYR A 61 5.57 6.49 9.23
CA TYR A 61 6.93 6.48 9.76
C TYR A 61 7.91 5.62 8.96
N GLY A 62 7.46 5.01 7.86
CA GLY A 62 8.31 4.25 6.95
C GLY A 62 8.60 2.82 7.39
N LEU A 63 7.87 2.29 8.37
CA LEU A 63 7.96 0.88 8.73
C LEU A 63 7.41 0.01 7.58
N PRO A 64 7.95 -1.21 7.39
CA PRO A 64 7.38 -2.15 6.44
C PRO A 64 5.98 -2.56 6.90
N THR A 65 5.01 -2.45 6.00
CA THR A 65 3.64 -2.92 6.24
C THR A 65 3.11 -3.64 5.02
N ARG A 66 2.01 -4.36 5.19
CA ARG A 66 1.19 -4.97 4.12
C ARG A 66 0.39 -3.95 3.31
N LEU A 67 0.53 -2.65 3.58
CA LEU A 67 -0.11 -1.59 2.81
C LEU A 67 0.72 -1.25 1.58
N LEU A 68 0.04 -1.12 0.45
CA LEU A 68 0.60 -0.55 -0.77
C LEU A 68 -0.17 0.73 -1.12
N ASN A 69 0.58 1.84 -1.20
CA ASN A 69 0.01 3.17 -1.41
C ASN A 69 -0.43 3.38 -2.87
N TRP A 70 -1.58 4.00 -3.03
CA TRP A 70 -2.10 4.53 -4.29
C TRP A 70 -2.53 5.97 -4.09
N THR A 71 -2.62 6.73 -5.18
CA THR A 71 -3.19 8.09 -5.19
C THR A 71 -4.35 8.16 -6.17
N LEU A 72 -5.35 8.97 -5.86
CA LEU A 72 -6.41 9.33 -6.81
C LEU A 72 -5.93 10.32 -7.88
N SER A 73 -4.78 10.97 -7.66
CA SER A 73 -4.26 12.00 -8.55
C SER A 73 -3.21 11.42 -9.51
N PRO A 74 -3.46 11.44 -10.84
CA PRO A 74 -2.45 11.03 -11.81
C PRO A 74 -1.23 11.94 -11.80
N LEU A 75 -1.37 13.21 -11.40
CA LEU A 75 -0.25 14.15 -11.30
C LEU A 75 0.67 13.83 -10.12
N ILE A 76 0.11 13.39 -8.99
CA ILE A 76 0.91 12.92 -7.85
C ILE A 76 1.68 11.65 -8.24
N ALA A 77 1.03 10.72 -8.95
CA ALA A 77 1.72 9.53 -9.46
C ALA A 77 2.84 9.90 -10.45
N LEU A 78 2.58 10.84 -11.37
CA LEU A 78 3.59 11.33 -12.30
C LEU A 78 4.78 11.97 -11.56
N PHE A 79 4.51 12.80 -10.55
CA PHE A 79 5.55 13.38 -9.70
C PHE A 79 6.45 12.29 -9.10
N PHE A 80 5.89 11.25 -8.49
CA PHE A 80 6.70 10.16 -7.94
C PHE A 80 7.46 9.35 -9.01
N ALA A 81 6.91 9.22 -10.22
CA ALA A 81 7.58 8.53 -11.31
C ALA A 81 8.81 9.30 -11.85
N THR A 82 8.82 10.63 -11.72
CA THR A 82 9.90 11.49 -12.27
C THR A 82 10.83 12.06 -11.20
N ASN A 83 10.41 12.21 -9.95
CA ASN A 83 11.14 12.97 -8.92
C ASN A 83 12.52 12.39 -8.56
N ASP A 84 12.72 11.07 -8.67
CA ASP A 84 14.01 10.42 -8.36
C ASP A 84 14.94 10.26 -9.58
N TYR A 85 14.76 11.05 -10.66
CA TYR A 85 15.60 10.98 -11.86
C TYR A 85 17.10 11.16 -11.58
N LYS A 86 17.49 11.90 -10.53
CA LYS A 86 18.90 12.05 -10.15
C LYS A 86 19.49 10.77 -9.53
N LYS A 87 18.68 9.96 -8.84
CA LYS A 87 19.11 8.68 -8.26
C LYS A 87 19.09 7.56 -9.28
N HIS A 88 18.18 7.64 -10.26
CA HIS A 88 18.00 6.64 -11.31
C HIS A 88 18.00 7.29 -12.71
N PRO A 89 19.12 7.89 -13.15
CA PRO A 89 19.17 8.74 -14.35
C PRO A 89 18.97 8.00 -15.68
N SER A 90 19.15 6.69 -15.68
CA SER A 90 19.04 5.82 -16.86
C SER A 90 17.93 4.78 -16.73
N LYS A 91 16.98 4.99 -15.81
CA LYS A 91 15.84 4.09 -15.60
C LYS A 91 14.56 4.74 -16.09
N ASP A 92 13.82 4.00 -16.90
CA ASP A 92 12.45 4.38 -17.26
C ASP A 92 11.58 4.37 -16.01
N GLY A 93 10.65 5.31 -15.93
CA GLY A 93 9.64 5.36 -14.88
C GLY A 93 8.38 4.69 -15.39
N CYS A 94 7.42 4.49 -14.50
CA CYS A 94 6.10 4.10 -14.92
C CYS A 94 5.01 4.66 -14.02
N ILE A 95 3.80 4.73 -14.58
CA ILE A 95 2.57 4.94 -13.83
C ILE A 95 1.73 3.68 -13.98
N TRP A 96 1.41 3.07 -12.85
CA TRP A 96 0.41 2.03 -12.76
C TRP A 96 -0.97 2.62 -12.54
N ILE A 97 -1.96 2.07 -13.23
CA ILE A 97 -3.38 2.41 -13.10
C ILE A 97 -4.13 1.18 -12.63
N LEU A 98 -4.86 1.29 -11.53
CA LEU A 98 -5.65 0.22 -10.93
C LEU A 98 -7.15 0.53 -11.04
N LYS A 99 -7.95 -0.50 -11.35
CA LYS A 99 -9.42 -0.49 -11.17
C LYS A 99 -9.78 -1.16 -9.82
N PRO A 100 -9.91 -0.40 -8.73
CA PRO A 100 -10.00 -0.96 -7.38
C PRO A 100 -11.31 -1.74 -7.14
N GLY A 101 -12.43 -1.34 -7.75
CA GLY A 101 -13.68 -2.09 -7.62
C GLY A 101 -13.63 -3.46 -8.32
N LEU A 102 -12.89 -3.54 -9.44
CA LEU A 102 -12.64 -4.80 -10.13
C LEU A 102 -11.67 -5.68 -9.31
N LEU A 103 -10.66 -5.10 -8.67
CA LEU A 103 -9.80 -5.84 -7.73
C LEU A 103 -10.64 -6.53 -6.66
N ASN A 104 -11.48 -5.76 -5.97
CA ASN A 104 -12.31 -6.28 -4.89
C ASN A 104 -13.29 -7.35 -5.38
N GLU A 105 -13.87 -7.18 -6.57
CA GLU A 105 -14.75 -8.18 -7.18
C GLU A 105 -14.01 -9.49 -7.47
N LEU A 106 -12.83 -9.43 -8.10
CA LEU A 106 -12.00 -10.61 -8.42
C LEU A 106 -11.53 -11.35 -7.17
N GLU A 107 -11.29 -10.61 -6.08
CA GLU A 107 -10.82 -11.15 -4.81
C GLU A 107 -11.98 -11.64 -3.91
N GLY A 108 -13.24 -11.44 -4.32
CA GLY A 108 -14.42 -11.96 -3.62
C GLY A 108 -15.06 -11.02 -2.60
N PHE A 109 -14.64 -9.75 -2.57
CA PHE A 109 -15.19 -8.71 -1.67
C PHE A 109 -16.31 -7.88 -2.29
N GLY A 110 -16.71 -8.17 -3.54
CA GLY A 110 -17.66 -7.39 -4.32
C GLY A 110 -17.07 -6.08 -4.87
N LYS A 111 -17.87 -5.24 -5.52
CA LYS A 111 -17.38 -4.05 -6.25
C LYS A 111 -17.09 -2.83 -5.38
N TYR A 112 -17.46 -2.86 -4.10
CA TYR A 112 -17.38 -1.71 -3.21
C TYR A 112 -15.95 -1.45 -2.75
N ILE A 113 -15.61 -0.18 -2.59
CA ILE A 113 -14.39 0.22 -1.89
C ILE A 113 -14.76 0.53 -0.44
N TYR A 114 -14.21 -0.26 0.46
CA TYR A 114 -14.51 -0.15 1.88
C TYR A 114 -13.64 0.94 2.52
N PRO A 115 -14.19 1.73 3.46
CA PRO A 115 -13.37 2.43 4.44
C PRO A 115 -12.56 1.44 5.27
N MET A 116 -11.34 1.82 5.65
CA MET A 116 -10.38 0.97 6.34
C MET A 116 -10.83 0.52 7.73
N ASP A 117 -11.78 1.23 8.34
CA ASP A 117 -12.37 0.90 9.65
C ASP A 117 -13.54 -0.10 9.57
N LYS A 118 -13.90 -0.58 8.36
CA LYS A 118 -14.91 -1.62 8.19
C LYS A 118 -14.33 -3.00 8.49
N GLN A 119 -15.16 -3.86 9.08
CA GLN A 119 -14.76 -5.19 9.53
C GLN A 119 -14.02 -6.00 8.47
N THR A 120 -14.53 -6.01 7.23
CA THR A 120 -13.90 -6.69 6.08
C THR A 120 -12.44 -6.27 5.86
N VAL A 121 -12.13 -4.98 6.04
CA VAL A 121 -10.78 -4.46 5.89
C VAL A 121 -9.95 -4.69 7.17
N ILE A 122 -10.57 -4.55 8.34
CA ILE A 122 -9.92 -4.86 9.62
C ILE A 122 -9.43 -6.31 9.67
N ASP A 123 -10.21 -7.26 9.14
CA ASP A 123 -9.80 -8.67 9.09
C ASP A 123 -8.57 -8.90 8.20
N MET A 124 -8.36 -8.06 7.19
CA MET A 124 -7.12 -8.06 6.37
C MET A 124 -5.91 -7.44 7.10
N ILE A 125 -6.15 -6.63 8.13
CA ILE A 125 -5.14 -5.89 8.90
C ILE A 125 -4.68 -6.67 10.13
N LYS A 126 -5.60 -7.32 10.85
CA LYS A 126 -5.34 -8.06 12.10
C LYS A 126 -4.10 -8.96 12.08
N PRO A 127 -3.79 -9.71 10.99
CA PRO A 127 -2.62 -10.56 11.00
C PRO A 127 -1.29 -9.79 11.13
N ALA A 128 -1.27 -8.46 10.92
CA ALA A 128 -0.11 -7.60 11.18
C ALA A 128 0.18 -7.40 12.67
N PHE A 129 -0.83 -7.65 13.54
CA PHE A 129 -0.78 -7.42 14.98
C PHE A 129 -0.73 -8.73 15.77
N ASN A 130 -1.40 -9.79 15.30
CA ASN A 130 -1.52 -11.06 16.02
C ASN A 130 -1.54 -12.28 15.06
N LEU A 131 -0.58 -13.19 15.21
CA LEU A 131 -0.48 -14.42 14.41
C LEU A 131 -1.62 -15.42 14.66
N LYS A 132 -2.27 -15.37 15.83
CA LYS A 132 -3.38 -16.27 16.16
C LYS A 132 -4.71 -15.88 15.52
N GLU A 133 -4.77 -14.69 14.93
CA GLU A 133 -5.94 -14.14 14.25
C GLU A 133 -5.83 -14.27 12.73
N ASP A 134 -5.09 -15.27 12.25
CA ASP A 134 -5.03 -15.57 10.82
C ASP A 134 -6.38 -16.15 10.35
N ASN A 135 -7.26 -15.25 9.91
CA ASN A 135 -8.54 -15.61 9.35
C ASN A 135 -8.30 -16.22 7.96
N ARG A 136 -8.53 -17.54 7.85
CA ARG A 136 -8.36 -18.29 6.60
C ARG A 136 -9.20 -17.78 5.45
N GLU A 137 -10.31 -17.07 5.71
CA GLU A 137 -11.16 -16.50 4.65
C GLU A 137 -10.49 -15.35 3.91
N VAL A 138 -9.59 -14.63 4.58
CA VAL A 138 -8.85 -13.49 4.04
C VAL A 138 -7.39 -13.82 3.74
N ALA A 139 -7.00 -15.08 3.92
CA ALA A 139 -5.68 -15.57 3.53
C ALA A 139 -5.55 -15.57 2.00
N ASP A 140 -4.36 -15.23 1.51
CA ASP A 140 -4.05 -15.16 0.08
C ASP A 140 -4.90 -14.13 -0.71
N LYS A 141 -5.37 -13.07 -0.05
CA LYS A 141 -6.22 -12.03 -0.65
C LYS A 141 -5.54 -10.68 -0.75
N ILE A 142 -6.07 -9.84 -1.64
CA ILE A 142 -5.74 -8.41 -1.73
C ILE A 142 -7.04 -7.61 -1.72
N ILE A 143 -7.14 -6.57 -0.88
CA ILE A 143 -8.31 -5.68 -0.86
C ILE A 143 -7.90 -4.24 -1.14
N ALA A 144 -8.68 -3.54 -1.95
CA ALA A 144 -8.64 -2.08 -2.11
C ALA A 144 -9.57 -1.40 -1.10
N CYS A 145 -9.04 -0.42 -0.37
CA CYS A 145 -9.79 0.35 0.62
C CYS A 145 -9.40 1.83 0.62
N TYR A 146 -10.29 2.67 1.15
CA TYR A 146 -9.97 4.05 1.48
C TYR A 146 -9.52 4.17 2.92
N PRO A 147 -8.47 4.96 3.22
CA PRO A 147 -8.13 5.27 4.60
C PRO A 147 -9.27 6.02 5.29
N VAL A 148 -9.35 5.85 6.61
CA VAL A 148 -10.22 6.63 7.49
C VAL A 148 -9.32 7.61 8.21
N GLU A 149 -9.46 8.89 7.87
CA GLU A 149 -8.43 9.90 8.15
C GLU A 149 -8.35 10.32 9.63
N TYR A 150 -7.11 10.52 10.09
CA TYR A 150 -6.76 11.34 11.27
C TYR A 150 -5.62 12.34 10.99
N ASN A 151 -5.06 12.40 9.76
CA ASN A 151 -3.87 13.21 9.46
C ASN A 151 -3.88 13.84 8.05
N MET A 152 -3.50 15.12 7.96
CA MET A 152 -3.48 15.92 6.72
C MET A 152 -2.62 15.35 5.58
N ARG A 153 -1.63 14.49 5.86
CA ARG A 153 -0.82 13.89 4.79
C ARG A 153 -1.63 12.94 3.90
N VAL A 154 -2.57 12.20 4.47
CA VAL A 154 -3.46 11.29 3.73
C VAL A 154 -4.38 12.08 2.80
N TYR A 155 -4.92 13.19 3.32
CA TYR A 155 -5.78 14.12 2.59
C TYR A 155 -5.05 14.79 1.42
N THR A 156 -3.85 15.34 1.66
CA THR A 156 -3.06 16.05 0.63
C THR A 156 -2.57 15.14 -0.50
N GLN A 157 -2.35 13.86 -0.22
CA GLN A 157 -1.91 12.89 -1.22
C GLN A 157 -3.06 12.23 -1.99
N GLN A 158 -4.32 12.54 -1.64
CA GLN A 158 -5.51 11.86 -2.14
C GLN A 158 -5.34 10.33 -2.06
N SER A 159 -4.94 9.86 -0.88
CA SER A 159 -4.44 8.50 -0.70
C SER A 159 -5.52 7.43 -0.78
N ALA A 160 -5.14 6.29 -1.33
CA ALA A 160 -5.87 5.04 -1.30
C ALA A 160 -4.89 3.88 -1.01
N PHE A 161 -5.40 2.74 -0.57
CA PHE A 161 -4.55 1.61 -0.19
C PHE A 161 -5.04 0.31 -0.81
N THR A 162 -4.09 -0.55 -1.16
CA THR A 162 -4.35 -2.00 -1.24
C THR A 162 -3.65 -2.69 -0.08
N ILE A 163 -4.34 -3.61 0.60
CA ILE A 163 -3.83 -4.41 1.71
C ILE A 163 -3.62 -5.84 1.21
N HIS A 164 -2.42 -6.40 1.42
CA HIS A 164 -2.05 -7.70 0.87
C HIS A 164 -1.84 -8.72 1.99
N ASN A 165 -2.69 -9.74 2.04
CA ASN A 165 -2.52 -10.88 2.95
C ASN A 165 -2.00 -12.11 2.19
N THR A 166 -1.15 -11.86 1.20
CA THR A 166 -0.57 -12.83 0.26
C THR A 166 0.88 -12.46 -0.04
N LYS A 167 1.69 -13.38 -0.59
CA LYS A 167 2.99 -13.07 -1.22
C LYS A 167 2.86 -12.82 -2.74
N LYS A 168 1.65 -12.96 -3.29
CA LYS A 168 1.36 -12.74 -4.70
C LYS A 168 1.51 -11.27 -5.05
N LYS A 169 2.27 -10.98 -6.12
CA LYS A 169 2.36 -9.63 -6.70
C LYS A 169 1.01 -9.23 -7.27
N LEU A 170 0.65 -7.94 -7.17
CA LEU A 170 -0.60 -7.45 -7.76
C LEU A 170 -0.66 -7.69 -9.28
N THR A 171 0.50 -7.64 -9.95
CA THR A 171 0.65 -7.93 -11.38
C THR A 171 0.36 -9.39 -11.76
N ASN A 172 0.33 -10.30 -10.79
CA ASN A 172 0.08 -11.73 -11.02
C ASN A 172 -1.42 -12.07 -10.92
N ILE A 173 -2.31 -11.10 -10.72
CA ILE A 173 -3.75 -11.31 -10.83
C ILE A 173 -4.09 -11.35 -12.32
N ASP A 174 -4.56 -12.52 -12.79
CA ASP A 174 -4.86 -12.78 -14.20
C ASP A 174 -6.14 -12.07 -14.66
N ASN A 175 -6.02 -10.78 -14.91
CA ASN A 175 -7.08 -9.99 -15.54
C ASN A 175 -6.48 -8.77 -16.28
N PRO A 176 -6.55 -8.73 -17.63
CA PRO A 176 -5.93 -7.67 -18.42
C PRO A 176 -6.59 -6.29 -18.21
N ASN A 177 -7.81 -6.26 -17.65
CA ASN A 177 -8.53 -5.01 -17.40
C ASN A 177 -8.27 -4.41 -16.01
N LEU A 178 -7.56 -5.12 -15.13
CA LEU A 178 -7.32 -4.73 -13.75
C LEU A 178 -6.25 -3.65 -13.61
N LEU A 179 -5.11 -3.88 -14.27
CA LEU A 179 -3.92 -3.02 -14.21
C LEU A 179 -3.53 -2.54 -15.60
N THR A 180 -3.10 -1.29 -15.69
CA THR A 180 -2.48 -0.71 -16.88
C THR A 180 -1.16 -0.07 -16.48
N LYS A 181 -0.10 -0.30 -17.25
CA LYS A 181 1.22 0.33 -17.06
C LYS A 181 1.46 1.34 -18.17
N LEU A 182 1.76 2.58 -17.80
CA LEU A 182 2.26 3.61 -18.70
C LEU A 182 3.75 3.79 -18.45
N ILE A 183 4.59 3.66 -19.48
CA ILE A 183 6.04 3.82 -19.36
C ILE A 183 6.39 5.29 -19.62
N ILE A 184 7.29 5.84 -18.81
CA ILE A 184 7.86 7.16 -18.94
C ILE A 184 9.35 6.98 -19.25
N PRO A 185 9.76 7.12 -20.51
CA PRO A 185 11.16 7.01 -20.89
C PRO A 185 12.05 7.95 -20.07
N PHE A 186 13.23 7.48 -19.66
CA PHE A 186 14.13 8.21 -18.78
C PHE A 186 14.55 9.58 -19.35
N GLU A 187 14.58 9.71 -20.67
CA GLU A 187 14.92 10.94 -21.39
C GLU A 187 13.96 12.09 -21.03
N TYR A 188 12.70 11.79 -20.76
CA TYR A 188 11.66 12.77 -20.43
C TYR A 188 11.55 13.06 -18.93
N LYS A 189 12.34 12.40 -18.08
CA LYS A 189 12.34 12.66 -16.63
C LYS A 189 13.15 13.89 -16.24
N LYS A 190 14.04 14.38 -17.11
CA LYS A 190 14.89 15.54 -16.84
C LYS A 190 14.05 16.81 -16.98
N THR A 191 13.79 17.49 -15.88
CA THR A 191 13.41 18.90 -15.91
C THR A 191 14.67 19.74 -16.14
N TYR A 192 14.62 20.60 -17.16
CA TYR A 192 15.63 21.62 -17.44
C TYR A 192 15.77 22.62 -16.28
#